data_AF-A0A1S2W143-F1
#
_entry.id   AF-A0A1S2W143-F1
#
_cell.length_a   1.000
_cell.length_b   1.000
_cell.length_c   1.000
_cell.angle_alpha   90.00
_cell.angle_beta   90.00
_cell.angle_gamma   90.00
#
_symmetry.space_group_name_H-M   'P 1'
#
loop_
_entity.id
_entity.type
_entity.pdbx_description
1 polymer ?
#
loop_
_entity_poly.entity_id
_entity_poly.type
_entity_poly.pdbx_seq_one_letter_code
_entity_poly.pdbx_strand_id
1 'polypeptide(L)'
;MSDLMRPSAYQRLELAKAARMGSYAPCVIYSSTQNHVCPLCGGPKNASYALCLACDAEAQQARALRPGGVSLADTVRFGHYACKGEQMYRVMQGYKNATNPAAAEYQTDIKYIAADALAVHYPCIGRFTGSMPTAWATIPSTQSSRNYGKRHILTDLVAPFMAHSKIPQLHLNANAGKVHNRINPQIFSLAPESQHLDLAHVLLIEDSWASGATVQSVAAMLRLHGAAYITVYCMARIIDLSWIERSLGKNVADGYRQLTYQNRCPWSLDHHFV
;
A
#
# COMPACT_ATOMS: atom_id res chain seq x y z
N MET A 1 -21.41 -31.44 26.19
CA MET A 1 -21.85 -30.94 24.87
C MET A 1 -21.22 -29.57 24.63
N SER A 2 -20.06 -29.59 23.98
CA SER A 2 -19.58 -28.58 23.02
C SER A 2 -19.95 -27.11 23.26
N ASP A 3 -19.21 -26.44 24.14
CA ASP A 3 -19.07 -24.98 24.07
C ASP A 3 -18.12 -24.67 22.89
N LEU A 4 -18.68 -24.62 21.68
CA LEU A 4 -17.96 -24.24 20.46
C LEU A 4 -17.40 -22.83 20.67
N MET A 5 -16.07 -22.75 20.84
CA MET A 5 -15.29 -21.52 20.90
C MET A 5 -15.81 -20.50 19.88
N ARG A 6 -16.54 -19.48 20.35
CA ARG A 6 -16.98 -18.38 19.49
C ARG A 6 -15.73 -17.66 18.97
N PRO A 7 -15.59 -17.43 17.65
CA PRO A 7 -14.43 -16.74 17.11
C PRO A 7 -14.30 -15.35 17.73
N SER A 8 -13.08 -14.88 18.00
CA SER A 8 -12.81 -13.52 18.46
C SER A 8 -13.36 -12.48 17.47
N ALA A 9 -13.50 -11.22 17.90
CA ALA A 9 -13.96 -10.16 16.99
C ALA A 9 -13.07 -10.03 15.74
N TYR A 10 -11.75 -10.24 15.89
CA TYR A 10 -10.80 -10.24 14.79
C TYR A 10 -10.97 -11.46 13.87
N GLN A 11 -11.15 -12.65 14.42
CA GLN A 11 -11.43 -13.85 13.61
C GLN A 11 -12.73 -13.72 12.81
N ARG A 12 -13.77 -13.11 13.39
CA ARG A 12 -15.02 -12.83 12.66
C ARG A 12 -14.79 -11.84 11.52
N LEU A 13 -13.93 -10.85 11.71
CA LEU A 13 -13.60 -9.87 10.67
C LEU A 13 -12.85 -10.54 9.51
N GLU A 14 -11.85 -11.37 9.80
CA GLU A 14 -11.09 -12.13 8.81
C GLU A 14 -12.01 -13.07 8.00
N LEU A 15 -12.90 -13.80 8.66
CA LEU A 15 -13.89 -14.67 8.00
C LEU A 15 -14.85 -13.87 7.11
N ALA A 16 -15.34 -12.72 7.59
CA ALA A 16 -16.21 -11.84 6.81
C ALA A 16 -15.49 -11.26 5.59
N LYS A 17 -14.22 -10.84 5.74
CA LYS A 17 -13.37 -10.40 4.63
C LYS A 17 -13.18 -11.51 3.61
N ALA A 18 -12.85 -12.73 4.05
CA ALA A 18 -12.67 -13.89 3.17
C ALA A 18 -13.96 -14.23 2.40
N ALA A 19 -15.12 -14.25 3.06
CA ALA A 19 -16.40 -14.50 2.41
C ALA A 19 -16.75 -13.42 1.37
N ARG A 20 -16.37 -12.17 1.63
CA ARG A 20 -16.68 -11.02 0.78
C ARG A 20 -15.74 -10.87 -0.41
N MET A 21 -14.46 -11.16 -0.22
CA MET A 21 -13.40 -10.80 -1.18
C MET A 21 -12.60 -12.00 -1.69
N GLY A 22 -12.80 -13.19 -1.11
CA GLY A 22 -11.98 -14.37 -1.36
C GLY A 22 -11.97 -14.85 -2.81
N SER A 23 -13.02 -14.56 -3.57
CA SER A 23 -13.12 -14.94 -4.98
C SER A 23 -12.40 -14.00 -5.95
N TYR A 24 -11.97 -12.81 -5.52
CA TYR A 24 -11.45 -11.81 -6.45
C TYR A 24 -10.29 -10.94 -5.94
N ALA A 25 -9.88 -11.08 -4.68
CA ALA A 25 -8.81 -10.28 -4.09
C ALA A 25 -7.57 -11.15 -3.78
N PRO A 26 -6.77 -11.53 -4.78
CA PRO A 26 -5.58 -12.34 -4.56
C PRO A 26 -4.56 -11.63 -3.65
N CYS A 27 -3.89 -12.41 -2.80
CA CYS A 27 -2.88 -11.86 -1.89
C CYS A 27 -1.62 -11.44 -2.65
N VAL A 28 -0.97 -10.38 -2.15
CA VAL A 28 0.34 -9.99 -2.67
C VAL A 28 1.41 -10.95 -2.19
N ILE A 29 2.29 -11.34 -3.12
CA ILE A 29 3.43 -12.21 -2.86
C ILE A 29 4.71 -11.39 -3.02
N TYR A 30 5.76 -11.74 -2.29
CA TYR A 30 7.06 -11.02 -2.32
C TYR A 30 8.22 -11.88 -2.82
N SER A 31 7.94 -13.12 -3.21
CA SER A 31 8.89 -14.02 -3.83
C SER A 31 8.17 -15.02 -4.72
N SER A 32 8.92 -15.63 -5.63
CA SER A 32 8.48 -16.76 -6.46
C SER A 32 9.70 -17.63 -6.72
N THR A 33 9.49 -18.93 -6.97
CA THR A 33 10.58 -19.88 -7.26
C THR A 33 11.41 -19.45 -8.47
N GLN A 34 10.76 -18.86 -9.48
CA GLN A 34 11.40 -18.37 -10.70
C GLN A 34 11.90 -16.91 -10.61
N ASN A 35 11.89 -16.31 -9.41
CA ASN A 35 12.41 -14.97 -9.15
C ASN A 35 11.73 -13.85 -9.99
N HIS A 36 10.47 -14.01 -10.36
CA HIS A 36 9.71 -13.03 -11.17
C HIS A 36 8.91 -11.99 -10.36
N VAL A 37 9.08 -11.98 -9.04
CA VAL A 37 8.37 -11.10 -8.11
C VAL A 37 9.37 -10.17 -7.43
N CYS A 38 9.13 -8.86 -7.49
CA CYS A 38 9.92 -7.86 -6.80
C CYS A 38 9.73 -7.98 -5.29
N PRO A 39 10.81 -8.19 -4.50
CA PRO A 39 10.69 -8.36 -3.05
C PRO A 39 10.27 -7.08 -2.32
N LEU A 40 10.40 -5.92 -2.97
CA LEU A 40 9.98 -4.63 -2.40
C LEU A 40 8.49 -4.40 -2.58
N CYS A 41 7.97 -4.51 -3.81
CA CYS A 41 6.61 -4.08 -4.13
C CYS A 41 5.65 -5.22 -4.53
N GLY A 42 6.11 -6.48 -4.50
CA GLY A 42 5.37 -7.64 -5.02
C GLY A 42 5.06 -7.59 -6.52
N GLY A 43 5.56 -6.58 -7.24
CA GLY A 43 5.30 -6.38 -8.66
C GLY A 43 6.13 -7.31 -9.55
N PRO A 44 5.70 -7.52 -10.81
CA PRO A 44 6.42 -8.35 -11.77
C PRO A 44 7.82 -7.79 -12.06
N LYS A 45 8.81 -8.67 -12.16
CA LYS A 45 10.16 -8.33 -12.61
C LYS A 45 10.76 -9.41 -13.51
N ASN A 46 11.76 -9.02 -14.30
CA ASN A 46 12.61 -10.00 -14.96
C ASN A 46 13.51 -10.67 -13.90
N ALA A 47 13.65 -11.99 -14.01
CA ALA A 47 14.36 -12.83 -13.04
C ALA A 47 15.84 -12.47 -12.85
N SER A 48 16.44 -11.79 -13.84
CA SER A 48 17.85 -11.38 -13.81
C SER A 48 18.12 -10.15 -12.93
N TYR A 49 17.08 -9.42 -12.52
CA TYR A 49 17.23 -8.21 -11.70
C TYR A 49 16.77 -8.45 -10.27
N ALA A 50 17.38 -7.75 -9.32
CA ALA A 50 16.98 -7.82 -7.91
C ALA A 50 15.60 -7.18 -7.67
N LEU A 51 15.28 -6.09 -8.39
CA LEU A 51 14.05 -5.32 -8.26
C LEU A 51 13.31 -5.22 -9.60
N CYS A 52 12.03 -4.82 -9.57
CA CYS A 52 11.35 -4.40 -10.80
C CYS A 52 11.87 -3.05 -11.28
N LEU A 53 11.64 -2.75 -12.57
CA LEU A 53 12.12 -1.53 -13.22
C LEU A 53 11.71 -0.25 -12.47
N ALA A 54 10.48 -0.18 -11.97
CA ALA A 54 10.00 0.99 -11.24
C ALA A 54 10.75 1.21 -9.92
N CYS A 55 10.88 0.16 -9.09
CA CYS A 55 11.56 0.26 -7.80
C CYS A 55 13.05 0.54 -7.95
N ASP A 56 13.70 -0.05 -8.96
CA ASP A 56 15.10 0.23 -9.26
C ASP A 56 15.30 1.69 -9.72
N ALA A 57 14.46 2.17 -10.65
CA ALA A 57 14.50 3.55 -11.11
C ALA A 57 14.23 4.55 -9.97
N GLU A 58 13.28 4.26 -9.07
CA GLU A 58 13.01 5.08 -7.89
C GLU A 58 14.22 5.12 -6.95
N ALA A 59 14.88 3.99 -6.70
CA ALA A 59 16.09 3.94 -5.88
C ALA A 59 17.25 4.73 -6.50
N GLN A 60 17.45 4.64 -7.82
CA GLN A 60 18.46 5.42 -8.53
C GLN A 60 18.17 6.92 -8.45
N GLN A 61 16.92 7.33 -8.70
CA GLN A 61 16.52 8.73 -8.57
C GLN A 61 16.74 9.23 -7.13
N ALA A 62 16.44 8.42 -6.11
CA ALA A 62 16.57 8.82 -4.71
C ALA A 62 18.02 9.05 -4.32
N ARG A 63 18.95 8.24 -4.84
CA ARG A 63 20.40 8.46 -4.68
C ARG A 63 20.87 9.75 -5.36
N ALA A 64 20.23 10.16 -6.45
CA ALA A 64 20.59 11.36 -7.22
C ALA A 64 20.01 12.67 -6.65
N LEU A 65 19.08 12.61 -5.69
CA LEU A 65 18.40 13.82 -5.17
C LEU A 65 19.33 14.79 -4.43
N ARG A 66 20.38 14.30 -3.77
CA ARG A 66 21.37 15.10 -3.04
C ARG A 66 22.67 14.31 -2.83
N PRO A 67 23.79 14.96 -2.49
CA PRO A 67 24.97 14.26 -1.99
C PRO A 67 24.62 13.38 -0.78
N GLY A 68 25.03 12.11 -0.84
CA GLY A 68 24.67 11.08 0.15
C GLY A 68 23.33 10.36 -0.11
N GLY A 69 22.54 10.81 -1.10
CA GLY A 69 21.24 10.24 -1.44
C GLY A 69 20.14 10.52 -0.40
N VAL A 70 18.94 10.03 -0.70
CA VAL A 70 17.80 10.02 0.23
C VAL A 70 17.26 8.60 0.30
N SER A 71 17.05 8.08 1.50
CA SER A 71 16.37 6.80 1.68
C SER A 71 14.89 6.90 1.30
N LEU A 72 14.37 5.82 0.75
CA LEU A 72 12.95 5.65 0.47
C LEU A 72 12.26 4.99 1.68
N ALA A 73 11.01 4.53 1.52
CA ALA A 73 10.35 3.74 2.56
C ALA A 73 11.10 2.43 2.86
N ASP A 74 11.24 2.09 4.15
CA ASP A 74 11.95 0.90 4.62
C ASP A 74 11.13 -0.36 4.42
N THR A 75 9.81 -0.24 4.60
CA THR A 75 8.88 -1.35 4.47
C THR A 75 7.71 -0.93 3.61
N VAL A 76 7.37 -1.75 2.62
CA VAL A 76 6.19 -1.55 1.77
C VAL A 76 5.36 -2.83 1.80
N ARG A 77 4.10 -2.70 2.19
CA ARG A 77 3.15 -3.82 2.29
C ARG A 77 1.84 -3.51 1.60
N PHE A 78 1.13 -4.57 1.26
CA PHE A 78 -0.09 -4.51 0.46
C PHE A 78 -1.18 -5.37 1.05
N GLY A 79 -2.43 -4.95 0.86
CA GLY A 79 -3.59 -5.81 1.07
C GLY A 79 -3.67 -6.89 0.00
N HIS A 80 -3.96 -6.49 -1.24
CA HIS A 80 -4.25 -7.42 -2.35
C HIS A 80 -3.68 -6.95 -3.69
N TYR A 81 -3.51 -7.87 -4.64
CA TYR A 81 -3.32 -7.47 -6.04
C TYR A 81 -4.65 -6.97 -6.63
N ALA A 82 -4.54 -5.97 -7.49
CA ALA A 82 -5.64 -5.47 -8.31
C ALA A 82 -5.23 -5.52 -9.79
N CYS A 83 -5.55 -6.63 -10.44
CA CYS A 83 -5.28 -6.82 -11.87
C CYS A 83 -6.21 -5.94 -12.71
N LYS A 84 -5.65 -5.14 -13.62
CA LYS A 84 -6.41 -4.27 -14.51
C LYS A 84 -7.49 -5.06 -15.25
N GLY A 85 -8.72 -4.55 -15.21
CA GLY A 85 -9.90 -5.17 -15.83
C GLY A 85 -10.68 -6.12 -14.92
N GLU A 86 -10.11 -6.54 -13.80
CA GLU A 86 -10.73 -7.46 -12.84
C GLU A 86 -11.46 -6.73 -11.70
N GLN A 87 -12.20 -7.49 -10.88
CA GLN A 87 -13.09 -6.94 -9.87
C GLN A 87 -12.36 -6.10 -8.82
N MET A 88 -11.22 -6.56 -8.28
CA MET A 88 -10.46 -5.78 -7.30
C MET A 88 -9.99 -4.44 -7.88
N TYR A 89 -9.66 -4.38 -9.18
CA TYR A 89 -9.32 -3.12 -9.84
C TYR A 89 -10.53 -2.18 -9.98
N ARG A 90 -11.73 -2.71 -10.24
CA ARG A 90 -12.98 -1.92 -10.26
C ARG A 90 -13.31 -1.35 -8.89
N VAL A 91 -13.10 -2.11 -7.81
CA VAL A 91 -13.23 -1.62 -6.42
C VAL A 91 -12.33 -0.40 -6.22
N MET A 92 -11.04 -0.52 -6.56
CA MET A 92 -10.07 0.58 -6.40
C MET A 92 -10.38 1.82 -7.25
N GLN A 93 -10.98 1.64 -8.43
CA GLN A 93 -11.43 2.76 -9.26
C GLN A 93 -12.72 3.40 -8.75
N GLY A 94 -13.66 2.58 -8.29
CA GLY A 94 -15.04 2.97 -8.02
C GLY A 94 -15.26 3.55 -6.62
N TYR A 95 -14.52 3.12 -5.59
CA TYR A 95 -14.81 3.50 -4.20
C TYR A 95 -14.76 5.01 -3.95
N LYS A 96 -13.91 5.73 -4.70
CA LYS A 96 -13.73 7.19 -4.65
C LYS A 96 -14.60 7.97 -5.63
N ASN A 97 -15.52 7.32 -6.33
CA ASN A 97 -16.45 7.96 -7.24
C ASN A 97 -17.86 7.97 -6.65
N ALA A 98 -18.27 9.10 -6.07
CA ALA A 98 -19.59 9.23 -5.43
C ALA A 98 -20.78 9.01 -6.38
N THR A 99 -20.59 9.16 -7.69
CA THR A 99 -21.65 8.90 -8.68
C THR A 99 -21.72 7.43 -9.11
N ASN A 100 -20.77 6.59 -8.68
CA ASN A 100 -20.82 5.16 -8.96
C ASN A 100 -21.86 4.50 -8.04
N PRO A 101 -22.88 3.81 -8.58
CA PRO A 101 -23.90 3.14 -7.75
C PRO A 101 -23.32 2.12 -6.75
N ALA A 102 -22.18 1.50 -7.09
CA ALA A 102 -21.50 0.52 -6.23
C ALA A 102 -20.48 1.16 -5.26
N ALA A 103 -20.37 2.49 -5.19
CA ALA A 103 -19.34 3.16 -4.38
C ALA A 103 -19.40 2.77 -2.90
N ALA A 104 -20.60 2.65 -2.32
CA ALA A 104 -20.77 2.26 -0.91
C ALA A 104 -20.28 0.82 -0.63
N GLU A 105 -20.55 -0.11 -1.56
CA GLU A 105 -20.05 -1.48 -1.47
C GLU A 105 -18.53 -1.54 -1.61
N TYR A 106 -17.97 -0.80 -2.58
CA TYR A 106 -16.52 -0.71 -2.74
C TYR A 106 -15.84 -0.06 -1.55
N GLN A 107 -16.43 0.97 -0.94
CA GLN A 107 -15.91 1.55 0.31
C GLN A 107 -15.96 0.55 1.45
N THR A 108 -16.96 -0.33 1.49
CA THR A 108 -17.03 -1.44 2.44
C THR A 108 -15.89 -2.44 2.22
N ASP A 109 -15.58 -2.78 0.97
CA ASP A 109 -14.41 -3.62 0.63
C ASP A 109 -13.11 -2.99 1.12
N ILE A 110 -12.91 -1.68 0.86
CA ILE A 110 -11.74 -0.94 1.34
C ILE A 110 -11.67 -0.94 2.88
N LYS A 111 -12.81 -0.81 3.58
CA LYS A 111 -12.85 -0.89 5.05
C LYS A 111 -12.42 -2.27 5.56
N TYR A 112 -12.80 -3.37 4.89
CA TYR A 112 -12.31 -4.70 5.28
C TYR A 112 -10.81 -4.85 5.07
N ILE A 113 -10.27 -4.36 3.96
CA ILE A 113 -8.81 -4.36 3.71
C ILE A 113 -8.07 -3.50 4.76
N ALA A 114 -8.61 -2.33 5.09
CA ALA A 114 -8.05 -1.44 6.09
C ALA A 114 -8.11 -2.03 7.49
N ALA A 115 -9.25 -2.56 7.91
CA ALA A 115 -9.43 -3.13 9.25
C ALA A 115 -8.52 -4.35 9.50
N ASP A 116 -8.34 -5.18 8.48
CA ASP A 116 -7.43 -6.32 8.54
C ASP A 116 -5.99 -5.91 8.86
N ALA A 117 -5.44 -4.94 8.14
CA ALA A 117 -4.07 -4.49 8.38
C ALA A 117 -3.91 -3.57 9.59
N LEU A 118 -4.85 -2.63 9.78
CA LEU A 118 -4.75 -1.50 10.71
C LEU A 118 -5.47 -1.71 12.04
N ALA A 119 -6.26 -2.78 12.19
CA ALA A 119 -6.89 -3.15 13.46
C ALA A 119 -6.51 -4.57 13.88
N VAL A 120 -6.75 -5.58 13.03
CA VAL A 120 -6.44 -6.99 13.36
C VAL A 120 -4.94 -7.20 13.47
N HIS A 121 -4.19 -6.79 12.44
CA HIS A 121 -2.76 -7.01 12.37
C HIS A 121 -1.91 -5.79 12.72
N TYR A 122 -2.47 -4.75 13.32
CA TYR A 122 -1.70 -3.57 13.72
C TYR A 122 -0.50 -3.90 14.64
N PRO A 123 -0.62 -4.79 15.66
CA PRO A 123 0.53 -5.18 16.47
C PRO A 123 1.64 -5.90 15.69
N CYS A 124 1.31 -6.49 14.53
CA CYS A 124 2.30 -7.16 13.70
C CYS A 124 3.28 -6.18 13.06
N ILE A 125 2.92 -4.89 12.93
CA ILE A 125 3.86 -3.86 12.45
C ILE A 125 5.10 -3.87 13.35
N GLY A 126 4.94 -3.63 14.66
CA GLY A 126 6.08 -3.61 15.59
C GLY A 126 6.83 -4.93 15.67
N ARG A 127 6.13 -6.07 15.52
CA ARG A 127 6.78 -7.38 15.45
C ARG A 127 7.73 -7.51 14.25
N PHE A 128 7.37 -6.96 13.09
CA PHE A 128 8.15 -7.10 11.86
C PHE A 128 9.11 -5.93 11.59
N THR A 129 8.84 -4.74 12.13
CA THR A 129 9.68 -3.54 11.94
C THR A 129 10.54 -3.21 13.16
N GLY A 130 10.31 -3.86 14.31
CA GLY A 130 11.06 -3.66 15.55
C GLY A 130 10.52 -2.54 16.46
N SER A 131 9.67 -1.65 15.94
CA SER A 131 9.00 -0.59 16.71
C SER A 131 7.60 -0.31 16.18
N MET A 132 6.73 0.24 17.02
CA MET A 132 5.39 0.68 16.60
C MET A 132 5.45 2.06 15.92
N PRO A 133 4.54 2.34 14.97
CA PRO A 133 4.43 3.69 14.41
C PRO A 133 4.15 4.74 15.49
N THR A 134 4.77 5.90 15.36
CA THR A 134 4.59 7.09 16.22
C THR A 134 3.69 8.13 15.59
N ALA A 135 3.51 8.07 14.26
CA ALA A 135 2.57 8.92 13.52
C ALA A 135 2.09 8.19 12.26
N TRP A 136 0.99 8.66 11.67
CA TRP A 136 0.45 8.09 10.43
C TRP A 136 -0.02 9.17 9.46
N ALA A 137 -0.07 8.87 8.16
CA ALA A 137 -0.59 9.80 7.16
C ALA A 137 -1.24 9.07 5.99
N THR A 138 -2.21 9.72 5.34
CA THR A 138 -2.61 9.37 3.97
C THR A 138 -1.94 10.29 2.97
N ILE A 139 -1.74 9.81 1.74
CA ILE A 139 -1.09 10.60 0.70
C ILE A 139 -2.08 11.56 0.04
N PRO A 140 -1.77 12.88 -0.03
CA PRO A 140 -2.66 13.85 -0.63
C PRO A 140 -2.69 13.73 -2.16
N SER A 141 -3.84 14.05 -2.76
CA SER A 141 -3.95 14.19 -4.21
C SER A 141 -3.11 15.38 -4.70
N THR A 142 -2.36 15.19 -5.78
CA THR A 142 -1.57 16.25 -6.43
C THR A 142 -2.41 17.12 -7.35
N GLN A 143 -1.89 18.27 -7.79
CA GLN A 143 -2.63 19.24 -8.65
C GLN A 143 -3.15 18.65 -9.97
N SER A 144 -2.53 17.56 -10.46
CA SER A 144 -2.99 16.83 -11.63
C SER A 144 -4.27 15.99 -11.40
N SER A 145 -4.83 15.98 -10.19
CA SER A 145 -6.00 15.19 -9.80
C SER A 145 -7.25 16.08 -9.70
N ARG A 146 -8.39 15.56 -10.16
CA ARG A 146 -9.72 16.18 -9.93
C ARG A 146 -10.10 16.33 -8.45
N ASN A 147 -9.38 15.64 -7.57
CA ASN A 147 -9.57 15.67 -6.12
C ASN A 147 -8.52 16.52 -5.40
N TYR A 148 -7.72 17.30 -6.12
CA TYR A 148 -6.76 18.24 -5.52
C TYR A 148 -7.46 19.20 -4.55
N GLY A 149 -6.82 19.47 -3.40
CA GLY A 149 -7.34 20.33 -2.34
C GLY A 149 -8.53 19.75 -1.56
N LYS A 150 -9.02 18.56 -1.91
CA LYS A 150 -10.09 17.87 -1.18
C LYS A 150 -9.51 16.85 -0.22
N ARG A 151 -10.15 16.72 0.94
CA ARG A 151 -9.87 15.61 1.86
C ARG A 151 -10.06 14.29 1.11
N HIS A 152 -9.08 13.39 1.20
CA HIS A 152 -9.11 12.14 0.48
C HIS A 152 -10.05 11.16 1.18
N ILE A 153 -10.99 10.55 0.45
CA ILE A 153 -11.96 9.62 1.05
C ILE A 153 -11.30 8.45 1.79
N LEU A 154 -10.12 8.01 1.35
CA LEU A 154 -9.33 7.01 2.09
C LEU A 154 -9.07 7.44 3.53
N THR A 155 -8.76 8.72 3.77
CA THR A 155 -8.53 9.26 5.11
C THR A 155 -9.74 9.02 6.01
N ASP A 156 -10.95 9.24 5.50
CA ASP A 156 -12.18 9.04 6.26
C ASP A 156 -12.47 7.55 6.51
N LEU A 157 -12.08 6.68 5.58
CA LEU A 157 -12.24 5.23 5.73
C LEU A 157 -11.26 4.62 6.74
N VAL A 158 -10.05 5.17 6.88
CA VAL A 158 -9.00 4.61 7.76
C VAL A 158 -8.91 5.27 9.13
N ALA A 159 -9.31 6.55 9.26
CA ALA A 159 -9.23 7.30 10.50
C ALA A 159 -9.88 6.59 11.71
N PRO A 160 -11.05 5.92 11.59
CA PRO A 160 -11.63 5.19 12.72
C PRO A 160 -10.73 4.08 13.27
N PHE A 161 -9.97 3.39 12.42
CA PHE A 161 -9.04 2.35 12.87
C PHE A 161 -7.82 2.98 13.56
N MET A 162 -7.28 4.06 12.98
CA MET A 162 -6.13 4.76 13.54
C MET A 162 -6.43 5.46 14.86
N ALA A 163 -7.67 5.92 15.09
CA ALA A 163 -8.07 6.51 16.37
C ALA A 163 -7.83 5.57 17.57
N HIS A 164 -7.94 4.25 17.36
CA HIS A 164 -7.67 3.25 18.41
C HIS A 164 -6.19 3.14 18.78
N SER A 165 -5.29 3.48 17.85
CA SER A 165 -3.84 3.42 18.06
C SER A 165 -3.28 4.60 18.87
N LYS A 166 -4.08 5.66 19.09
CA LYS A 166 -3.71 6.87 19.86
C LYS A 166 -2.45 7.59 19.37
N ILE A 167 -2.06 7.40 18.11
CA ILE A 167 -0.97 8.14 17.47
C ILE A 167 -1.51 9.27 16.57
N PRO A 168 -0.81 10.41 16.49
CA PRO A 168 -1.25 11.55 15.71
C PRO A 168 -1.24 11.29 14.20
N GLN A 169 -2.17 11.94 13.50
CA GLN A 169 -2.17 12.01 12.04
C GLN A 169 -1.23 13.15 11.59
N LEU A 170 -0.28 12.86 10.71
CA LEU A 170 0.45 13.89 9.96
C LEU A 170 -0.44 14.41 8.83
N HIS A 171 -0.51 15.73 8.72
CA HIS A 171 -1.15 16.42 7.61
C HIS A 171 -0.09 16.79 6.57
N LEU A 172 -0.29 16.29 5.36
CA LEU A 172 0.62 16.46 4.23
C LEU A 172 -0.03 17.35 3.18
N ASN A 173 0.74 18.27 2.62
CA ASN A 173 0.33 19.10 1.50
C ASN A 173 0.98 18.61 0.21
N ALA A 174 0.23 18.64 -0.89
CA ALA A 174 0.78 18.55 -2.24
C ALA A 174 0.81 19.96 -2.83
N ASN A 175 2.00 20.45 -3.16
CA ASN A 175 2.24 21.85 -3.53
C ASN A 175 2.34 22.04 -5.06
N ALA A 176 2.48 20.94 -5.81
CA ALA A 176 2.58 20.97 -7.26
C ALA A 176 2.01 19.71 -7.92
N GLY A 177 1.97 19.71 -9.25
CA GLY A 177 1.72 18.52 -10.05
C GLY A 177 2.87 17.52 -9.95
N LYS A 178 2.57 16.24 -10.14
CA LYS A 178 3.58 15.17 -10.23
C LYS A 178 3.95 14.87 -11.67
N VAL A 179 5.18 14.44 -11.87
CA VAL A 179 5.61 13.81 -13.12
C VAL A 179 5.48 12.30 -12.96
N HIS A 180 4.89 11.64 -13.95
CA HIS A 180 4.65 10.20 -13.92
C HIS A 180 5.97 9.42 -13.76
N ASN A 181 5.98 8.40 -12.89
CA ASN A 181 7.14 7.55 -12.59
C ASN A 181 8.41 8.28 -12.14
N ARG A 182 8.29 9.50 -11.63
CA ARG A 182 9.41 10.24 -11.04
C ARG A 182 9.16 10.55 -9.59
N ILE A 183 10.18 10.32 -8.76
CA ILE A 183 10.15 10.81 -7.39
C ILE A 183 10.46 12.31 -7.40
N ASN A 184 9.73 13.07 -6.60
CA ASN A 184 9.99 14.48 -6.38
C ASN A 184 9.51 14.87 -4.98
N PRO A 185 10.37 14.82 -3.95
CA PRO A 185 9.96 15.16 -2.59
C PRO A 185 9.57 16.63 -2.42
N GLN A 186 10.07 17.53 -3.28
CA GLN A 186 9.85 18.98 -3.15
C GLN A 186 8.40 19.41 -3.42
N ILE A 187 7.61 18.56 -4.08
CA ILE A 187 6.18 18.85 -4.30
C ILE A 187 5.32 18.54 -3.07
N PHE A 188 5.91 18.02 -1.99
CA PHE A 188 5.20 17.73 -0.75
C PHE A 188 5.79 18.51 0.43
N SER A 189 4.96 18.80 1.42
CA SER A 189 5.41 19.38 2.69
C SER A 189 4.55 18.90 3.85
N LEU A 190 5.10 18.97 5.06
CA LEU A 190 4.33 18.86 6.29
C LEU A 190 3.53 20.15 6.51
N ALA A 191 2.26 20.01 6.89
CA ALA A 191 1.49 21.14 7.40
C ALA A 191 2.11 21.66 8.72
N PRO A 192 1.97 22.96 9.04
CA PRO A 192 2.62 23.55 10.22
C PRO A 192 2.34 22.79 11.53
N GLU A 193 1.11 22.34 11.73
CA GLU A 193 0.68 21.57 12.90
C GLU A 193 1.33 20.17 13.00
N SER A 194 1.94 19.68 11.93
CA SER A 194 2.61 18.37 11.90
C SER A 194 4.13 18.45 12.04
N GLN A 195 4.72 19.65 11.98
CA GLN A 195 6.19 19.82 11.98
C GLN A 195 6.87 19.45 13.30
N HIS A 196 6.12 19.44 14.41
CA HIS A 196 6.64 19.15 15.76
C HIS A 196 6.36 17.71 16.22
N LEU A 197 5.70 16.89 15.39
CA LEU A 197 5.32 15.54 15.75
C LEU A 197 6.50 14.57 15.65
N ASP A 198 6.45 13.49 16.43
CA ASP A 198 7.48 12.46 16.45
C ASP A 198 7.47 11.63 15.15
N LEU A 199 8.57 11.68 14.41
CA LEU A 199 8.78 10.97 13.15
C LEU A 199 9.69 9.73 13.31
N ALA A 200 9.86 9.20 14.53
CA ALA A 200 10.64 7.98 14.76
C ALA A 200 10.16 6.81 13.90
N HIS A 201 8.83 6.64 13.75
CA HIS A 201 8.27 5.65 12.83
C HIS A 201 6.96 6.14 12.22
N VAL A 202 6.98 6.50 10.93
CA VAL A 202 5.79 6.98 10.21
C VAL A 202 5.12 5.84 9.43
N LEU A 203 3.81 5.65 9.64
CA LEU A 203 2.96 4.78 8.83
C LEU A 203 2.25 5.58 7.72
N LEU A 204 2.65 5.38 6.47
CA LEU A 204 2.00 5.93 5.29
C LEU A 204 0.93 4.95 4.76
N ILE A 205 -0.27 5.45 4.52
CA ILE A 205 -1.41 4.67 4.02
C ILE A 205 -1.86 5.22 2.66
N GLU A 206 -1.90 4.37 1.66
CA GLU A 206 -2.24 4.72 0.28
C GLU A 206 -3.30 3.77 -0.29
N ASP A 207 -4.08 4.22 -1.28
CA ASP A 207 -5.09 3.37 -1.88
C ASP A 207 -4.46 2.30 -2.78
N SER A 208 -3.52 2.69 -3.63
CA SER A 208 -3.01 1.84 -4.68
C SER A 208 -1.57 2.16 -5.07
N TRP A 209 -0.83 1.11 -5.43
CA TRP A 209 0.54 1.19 -5.92
C TRP A 209 0.64 0.71 -7.35
N ALA A 210 0.92 1.63 -8.27
CA ALA A 210 1.22 1.33 -9.67
C ALA A 210 2.73 1.25 -9.92
N SER A 211 3.43 2.38 -9.78
CA SER A 211 4.90 2.45 -9.75
C SER A 211 5.46 2.55 -8.34
N GLY A 212 4.87 3.44 -7.53
CA GLY A 212 5.34 3.76 -6.17
C GLY A 212 5.78 5.21 -6.01
N ALA A 213 6.15 5.85 -7.12
CA ALA A 213 6.79 7.16 -7.16
C ALA A 213 6.13 8.25 -6.30
N THR A 214 4.79 8.32 -6.23
CA THR A 214 4.09 9.31 -5.40
C THR A 214 4.32 9.05 -3.91
N VAL A 215 4.08 7.83 -3.44
CA VAL A 215 4.30 7.46 -2.03
C VAL A 215 5.78 7.57 -1.68
N GLN A 216 6.68 7.18 -2.58
CA GLN A 216 8.12 7.29 -2.38
C GLN A 216 8.61 8.74 -2.37
N SER A 217 7.95 9.65 -3.10
CA SER A 217 8.22 11.09 -2.99
C SER A 217 7.88 11.62 -1.60
N VAL A 218 6.75 11.18 -1.04
CA VAL A 218 6.37 11.52 0.35
C VAL A 218 7.33 10.90 1.35
N ALA A 219 7.73 9.64 1.17
CA ALA A 219 8.70 8.99 2.03
C ALA A 219 10.04 9.74 2.01
N ALA A 220 10.55 10.09 0.82
CA ALA A 220 11.76 10.89 0.67
C ALA A 220 11.62 12.28 1.33
N MET A 221 10.46 12.93 1.19
CA MET A 221 10.18 14.21 1.85
C MET A 221 10.24 14.06 3.38
N LEU A 222 9.61 13.02 3.95
CA LEU A 222 9.64 12.76 5.38
C LEU A 222 11.05 12.41 5.87
N ARG A 223 11.85 11.68 5.08
CA ARG A 223 13.27 11.44 5.38
C ARG A 223 14.07 12.74 5.46
N LEU A 224 13.81 13.68 4.55
CA LEU A 224 14.43 15.01 4.59
C LEU A 224 13.98 15.83 5.82
N HIS A 225 12.84 15.50 6.42
CA HIS A 225 12.36 16.09 7.69
C HIS A 225 12.74 15.26 8.93
N GLY A 226 13.64 14.28 8.78
CA GLY A 226 14.19 13.54 9.92
C GLY A 226 13.42 12.29 10.33
N ALA A 227 12.46 11.81 9.53
CA ALA A 227 11.82 10.53 9.81
C ALA A 227 12.84 9.39 9.86
N ALA A 228 12.79 8.56 10.92
CA ALA A 228 13.79 7.52 11.17
C ALA A 228 13.41 6.14 10.60
N TYR A 229 12.11 5.83 10.55
CA TYR A 229 11.57 4.65 9.90
C TYR A 229 10.25 4.97 9.21
N ILE A 230 10.04 4.44 8.00
CA ILE A 230 8.83 4.68 7.21
C ILE A 230 8.28 3.33 6.74
N THR A 231 7.07 3.02 7.21
CA THR A 231 6.29 1.89 6.71
C THR A 231 5.19 2.39 5.81
N VAL A 232 5.06 1.80 4.63
CA VAL A 232 3.97 2.03 3.69
C VAL A 232 3.03 0.84 3.72
N TYR A 233 1.74 1.11 3.82
CA TYR A 233 0.68 0.17 3.53
C TYR A 233 -0.19 0.68 2.39
N CYS A 234 -0.35 -0.13 1.34
CA CYS A 234 -1.24 0.16 0.23
C CYS A 234 -2.39 -0.86 0.19
N MET A 235 -3.63 -0.40 0.03
CA MET A 235 -4.77 -1.32 -0.05
C MET A 235 -4.61 -2.29 -1.24
N ALA A 236 -4.09 -1.79 -2.37
CA ALA A 236 -3.89 -2.59 -3.57
C ALA A 236 -2.53 -2.40 -4.27
N ARG A 237 -1.97 -3.49 -4.79
CA ARG A 237 -0.89 -3.48 -5.78
C ARG A 237 -1.47 -3.65 -7.18
N ILE A 238 -1.37 -2.61 -8.02
CA ILE A 238 -1.93 -2.65 -9.39
C ILE A 238 -1.07 -3.53 -10.30
N ILE A 239 -1.69 -4.48 -10.98
CA ILE A 239 -1.02 -5.38 -11.93
C ILE A 239 -1.61 -5.21 -13.32
N ASP A 240 -0.75 -5.19 -14.33
CA ASP A 240 -1.13 -5.17 -15.75
C ASP A 240 -0.69 -6.48 -16.40
N LEU A 241 -1.60 -7.46 -16.43
CA LEU A 241 -1.32 -8.80 -16.96
C LEU A 241 -0.93 -8.76 -18.44
N SER A 242 -1.54 -7.86 -19.22
CA SER A 242 -1.21 -7.67 -20.65
C SER A 242 0.19 -7.11 -20.85
N TRP A 243 0.67 -6.27 -19.94
CA TRP A 243 2.06 -5.83 -19.93
C TRP A 243 3.02 -6.95 -19.52
N ILE A 244 2.67 -7.73 -18.48
CA ILE A 244 3.48 -8.88 -18.04
C ILE A 244 3.67 -9.87 -19.18
N GLU A 245 2.57 -10.27 -19.84
CA GLU A 245 2.61 -11.26 -20.91
C GLU A 245 3.50 -10.82 -22.08
N ARG A 246 3.41 -9.54 -22.48
CA ARG A 246 4.25 -8.97 -23.55
C ARG A 246 5.71 -8.78 -23.15
N SER A 247 6.00 -8.46 -21.88
CA SER A 247 7.34 -8.02 -21.45
C SER A 247 8.16 -9.11 -20.77
N LEU A 248 7.49 -10.06 -20.11
CA LEU A 248 8.08 -11.13 -19.30
C LEU A 248 7.65 -12.53 -19.75
N GLY A 249 6.67 -12.62 -20.65
CA GLY A 249 6.18 -13.86 -21.23
C GLY A 249 4.91 -14.39 -20.57
N LYS A 250 4.22 -15.25 -21.32
CA LYS A 250 2.92 -15.82 -20.93
C LYS A 250 2.95 -16.59 -19.62
N ASN A 251 3.99 -17.40 -19.38
CA ASN A 251 4.10 -18.20 -18.16
C ASN A 251 4.12 -17.33 -16.89
N VAL A 252 4.78 -16.18 -16.94
CA VAL A 252 4.80 -15.24 -15.81
C VAL A 252 3.42 -14.63 -15.58
N ALA A 253 2.73 -14.23 -16.67
CA ALA A 253 1.37 -13.71 -16.58
C ALA A 253 0.39 -14.75 -16.01
N ASP A 254 0.50 -16.01 -16.45
CA ASP A 254 -0.33 -17.11 -15.95
C ASP A 254 -0.06 -17.40 -14.47
N GLY A 255 1.19 -17.32 -14.01
CA GLY A 255 1.53 -17.42 -12.59
C GLY A 255 0.82 -16.36 -11.73
N TYR A 256 0.77 -15.10 -12.20
CA TYR A 256 0.00 -14.05 -11.53
C TYR A 256 -1.52 -14.27 -11.58
N ARG A 257 -2.06 -14.80 -12.69
CA ARG A 257 -3.50 -15.14 -12.83
C ARG A 257 -3.95 -16.24 -11.88
N GLN A 258 -3.04 -17.16 -11.54
CA GLN A 258 -3.33 -18.29 -10.65
C GLN A 258 -3.27 -17.94 -9.16
N LEU A 259 -2.79 -16.74 -8.80
CA LEU A 259 -2.77 -16.32 -7.41
C LEU A 259 -4.19 -16.18 -6.88
N THR A 260 -4.39 -16.64 -5.66
CA THR A 260 -5.69 -16.63 -4.99
C THR A 260 -5.63 -15.84 -3.69
N TYR A 261 -6.80 -15.53 -3.15
CA TYR A 261 -6.91 -15.06 -1.79
C TYR A 261 -6.41 -16.14 -0.81
N GLN A 262 -5.72 -15.71 0.24
CA GLN A 262 -5.40 -16.54 1.40
C GLN A 262 -5.53 -15.67 2.66
N ASN A 263 -6.12 -16.21 3.73
CA ASN A 263 -6.24 -15.46 4.98
C ASN A 263 -4.89 -15.42 5.70
N ARG A 264 -4.10 -14.36 5.47
CA ARG A 264 -2.74 -14.19 6.02
C ARG A 264 -2.49 -12.73 6.42
N CYS A 265 -1.59 -12.57 7.38
CA CYS A 265 -1.15 -11.27 7.86
C CYS A 265 -0.52 -10.45 6.72
N PRO A 266 -1.03 -9.25 6.40
CA PRO A 266 -0.50 -8.42 5.31
C PRO A 266 0.89 -7.85 5.59
N TRP A 267 1.36 -7.90 6.83
CA TRP A 267 2.69 -7.43 7.24
C TRP A 267 3.77 -8.51 7.10
N SER A 268 3.36 -9.78 7.06
CA SER A 268 4.27 -10.91 6.93
C SER A 268 4.90 -10.98 5.54
N LEU A 269 6.12 -11.53 5.48
CA LEU A 269 6.83 -11.82 4.23
C LEU A 269 6.67 -13.28 3.77
N ASP A 270 5.79 -14.05 4.41
CA ASP A 270 5.69 -15.50 4.20
C ASP A 270 5.71 -15.87 2.71
N HIS A 271 6.62 -16.80 2.39
CA HIS A 271 6.93 -17.19 1.02
C HIS A 271 5.76 -17.90 0.35
N HIS A 272 5.57 -17.59 -0.94
CA HIS A 272 4.82 -18.46 -1.83
C HIS A 272 5.78 -19.37 -2.58
N PHE A 273 5.63 -20.67 -2.34
CA PHE A 273 6.07 -21.68 -3.28
C PHE A 273 4.98 -21.76 -4.37
N VAL A 274 5.20 -21.08 -5.50
CA VAL A 274 4.53 -21.40 -6.77
C VAL A 274 5.53 -22.15 -7.61
#